data_AF-A0AAD5Q9P9-F1
#
_entry.id   AF-A0AAD5Q9P9-F1
#
_cell.length_a   1.000
_cell.length_b   1.000
_cell.length_c   1.000
_cell.angle_alpha   90.00
_cell.angle_beta   90.00
_cell.angle_gamma   90.00
#
_symmetry.space_group_name_H-M   'P 1'
#
loop_
_entity.id
_entity.type
_entity.pdbx_description
1 polymer ?
#
loop_
_entity_poly.entity_id
_entity_poly.type
_entity_poly.pdbx_seq_one_letter_code
_entity_poly.pdbx_strand_id
1 'polypeptide(L)'
;MVDPHLGAAANWRLFVRSAVDHSIVGVMFILTLKQSNRMDNLVYPIRQAIWISTLTAISNELVWGGTAFLWRFPVPYRELLGTPTWMGFMALFHVLFLRSVITARWSKLRLSLLIAATQFTVLFSFIALSLAVARAASTAVQIGLVSVAAVVKVVLKRKLWEFARRQDDLSTDVTICLVEFAGSLFQTVCLQRAKSSTLAALIAVGDVLQAIVEVWMYLSHNFIVDGRQTMETATKIVESALFPAEPEDKDAAPKLFLVFSCEVLLFAESVEVMLPLLYAAVITALWHLPNARFSLIVRDLTADDISSLLLWALAQSAIEACSFLAMATMLRRRYGVSAVSQMAFVQEAYWKTIQGKILGSFLVILNLAAVHQGVVSGGAES
;
A
#
# COMPACT_ATOMS: atom_id res chain seq x y z
N MET A 1 -25.55 -9.89 -1.88
CA MET A 1 -25.46 -9.52 -3.31
C MET A 1 -26.39 -10.43 -4.10
N VAL A 2 -26.93 -9.93 -5.20
CA VAL A 2 -27.80 -10.71 -6.11
C VAL A 2 -26.93 -11.26 -7.25
N ASP A 3 -27.42 -12.25 -7.97
CA ASP A 3 -26.73 -12.83 -9.11
C ASP A 3 -26.37 -11.73 -10.15
N PRO A 4 -25.09 -11.60 -10.55
CA PRO A 4 -24.67 -10.65 -11.58
C PRO A 4 -25.37 -10.85 -12.93
N HIS A 5 -25.84 -12.06 -13.26
CA HIS A 5 -26.54 -12.35 -14.51
C HIS A 5 -27.91 -11.66 -14.63
N LEU A 6 -28.49 -11.20 -13.51
CA LEU A 6 -29.75 -10.44 -13.50
C LEU A 6 -29.59 -8.98 -13.95
N GLY A 7 -28.38 -8.58 -14.34
CA GLY A 7 -28.10 -7.26 -14.91
C GLY A 7 -27.92 -6.15 -13.88
N ALA A 8 -27.59 -4.96 -14.37
CA ALA A 8 -27.25 -3.79 -13.55
C ALA A 8 -28.45 -3.29 -12.71
N ALA A 9 -29.69 -3.39 -13.22
CA ALA A 9 -30.90 -2.95 -12.51
C ALA A 9 -31.16 -3.78 -11.23
N ALA A 10 -31.06 -5.10 -11.32
CA ALA A 10 -31.21 -6.00 -10.17
C ALA A 10 -30.08 -5.82 -9.14
N ASN A 11 -28.91 -5.36 -9.59
CA ASN A 11 -27.71 -5.17 -8.78
C ASN A 11 -27.44 -3.72 -8.39
N TRP A 12 -28.45 -2.84 -8.37
CA TRP A 12 -28.26 -1.39 -8.10
C TRP A 12 -27.55 -1.09 -6.76
N ARG A 13 -27.74 -1.94 -5.75
CA ARG A 13 -27.09 -1.84 -4.43
C ARG A 13 -25.56 -1.91 -4.52
N LEU A 14 -25.02 -2.52 -5.58
CA LEU A 14 -23.60 -2.58 -5.85
C LEU A 14 -23.03 -1.18 -6.10
N PHE A 15 -23.69 -0.37 -6.94
CA PHE A 15 -23.25 0.99 -7.24
C PHE A 15 -23.33 1.88 -5.99
N VAL A 16 -24.37 1.72 -5.17
CA VAL A 16 -24.49 2.48 -3.91
C VAL A 16 -23.39 2.09 -2.92
N ARG A 17 -23.15 0.79 -2.72
CA ARG A 17 -22.04 0.33 -1.88
C ARG A 17 -20.71 0.85 -2.42
N SER A 18 -20.49 0.75 -3.72
CA SER A 18 -19.26 1.20 -4.34
C SER A 18 -19.07 2.72 -4.23
N ALA A 19 -20.13 3.51 -4.31
CA ALA A 19 -20.07 4.95 -4.03
C ALA A 19 -19.64 5.23 -2.59
N VAL A 20 -20.14 4.46 -1.62
CA VAL A 20 -19.72 4.57 -0.21
C VAL A 20 -18.25 4.20 -0.05
N ASP A 21 -17.83 3.07 -0.61
CA ASP A 21 -16.44 2.58 -0.52
C ASP A 21 -15.48 3.61 -1.15
N HIS A 22 -15.77 4.11 -2.36
CA HIS A 22 -14.98 5.15 -3.03
C HIS A 22 -15.02 6.51 -2.29
N SER A 23 -16.11 6.82 -1.59
CA SER A 23 -16.19 8.03 -0.75
C SER A 23 -15.27 7.90 0.47
N ILE A 24 -15.21 6.72 1.10
CA ILE A 24 -14.30 6.46 2.23
C ILE A 24 -12.85 6.57 1.75
N VAL A 25 -12.52 5.89 0.65
CA VAL A 25 -11.18 5.95 0.03
C VAL A 25 -10.80 7.40 -0.31
N GLY A 26 -11.71 8.20 -0.86
CA GLY A 26 -11.43 9.59 -1.19
C GLY A 26 -11.23 10.49 0.03
N VAL A 27 -11.97 10.28 1.12
CA VAL A 27 -11.71 11.02 2.37
C VAL A 27 -10.33 10.69 2.90
N MET A 28 -9.95 9.41 2.92
CA MET A 28 -8.63 8.97 3.38
C MET A 28 -7.50 9.48 2.49
N PHE A 29 -7.73 9.49 1.17
CA PHE A 29 -6.81 10.06 0.20
C PHE A 29 -6.58 11.55 0.45
N ILE A 30 -7.65 12.32 0.65
CA ILE A 30 -7.58 13.76 0.95
C ILE A 30 -6.91 14.00 2.30
N LEU A 31 -7.19 13.20 3.32
CA LEU A 31 -6.52 13.31 4.63
C LEU A 31 -5.01 13.08 4.51
N THR A 32 -4.58 12.11 3.70
CA THR A 32 -3.18 11.86 3.38
C THR A 32 -2.55 13.05 2.64
N LEU A 33 -3.27 13.62 1.67
CA LEU A 33 -2.84 14.81 0.94
C LEU A 33 -2.68 16.01 1.90
N LYS A 34 -3.63 16.19 2.83
CA LYS A 34 -3.58 17.26 3.84
C LYS A 34 -2.40 17.08 4.79
N GLN A 35 -2.16 15.87 5.26
CA GLN A 35 -1.04 15.57 6.15
C GLN A 35 0.31 15.81 5.47
N SER A 36 0.50 15.28 4.26
CA SER A 36 1.75 15.47 3.49
C SER A 36 2.03 16.92 3.12
N ASN A 37 0.99 17.72 2.89
CA ASN A 37 1.14 19.13 2.52
C ASN A 37 0.97 20.12 3.69
N ARG A 38 0.89 19.64 4.95
CA ARG A 38 0.62 20.44 6.16
C ARG A 38 -0.53 21.43 5.97
N MET A 39 -1.67 20.91 5.52
CA MET A 39 -2.90 21.68 5.36
C MET A 39 -3.80 21.46 6.58
N ASP A 40 -3.89 22.48 7.41
CA ASP A 40 -4.77 22.48 8.58
C ASP A 40 -6.25 22.57 8.20
N ASN A 41 -7.11 22.28 9.17
CA ASN A 41 -8.56 22.35 8.99
C ASN A 41 -9.08 23.77 8.71
N LEU A 42 -8.28 24.81 8.97
CA LEU A 42 -8.60 26.19 8.62
C LEU A 42 -8.47 26.43 7.10
N VAL A 43 -7.43 25.87 6.48
CA VAL A 43 -7.15 26.02 5.03
C VAL A 43 -7.98 25.05 4.21
N TYR A 44 -8.08 23.80 4.67
CA TYR A 44 -8.89 22.77 4.03
C TYR A 44 -9.78 22.09 5.07
N PRO A 45 -11.00 22.59 5.31
CA PRO A 45 -11.96 22.01 6.23
C PRO A 45 -12.29 20.54 5.92
N ILE A 46 -12.40 19.70 6.96
CA ILE A 46 -12.78 18.29 6.82
C ILE A 46 -14.14 18.10 6.13
N ARG A 47 -15.07 19.04 6.34
CA ARG A 47 -16.39 19.02 5.69
C ARG A 47 -16.26 19.11 4.16
N GLN A 48 -15.36 19.94 3.66
CA GLN A 48 -15.09 20.04 2.23
C GLN A 48 -14.42 18.77 1.70
N ALA A 49 -13.53 18.14 2.47
CA ALA A 49 -12.94 16.86 2.08
C ALA A 49 -14.00 15.76 1.92
N ILE A 50 -14.96 15.69 2.86
CA ILE A 50 -16.09 14.75 2.77
C ILE A 50 -16.95 15.07 1.55
N TRP A 51 -17.32 16.34 1.34
CA TRP A 51 -18.13 16.75 0.20
C TRP A 51 -17.48 16.44 -1.15
N ILE A 52 -16.21 16.80 -1.32
CA ILE A 52 -15.45 16.55 -2.54
C ILE A 52 -15.33 15.04 -2.80
N SER A 53 -15.05 14.26 -1.75
CA SER A 53 -14.96 12.80 -1.88
C SER A 53 -16.29 12.16 -2.29
N THR A 54 -17.39 12.56 -1.65
CA THR A 54 -18.72 12.04 -1.98
C THR A 54 -19.15 12.41 -3.39
N LEU A 55 -18.93 13.65 -3.82
CA LEU A 55 -19.23 14.08 -5.20
C LEU A 55 -18.39 13.31 -6.22
N THR A 56 -17.11 13.09 -5.92
CA THR A 56 -16.20 12.29 -6.75
C THR A 56 -16.73 10.87 -6.91
N ALA A 57 -17.08 10.22 -5.81
CA ALA A 57 -17.57 8.84 -5.82
C ALA A 57 -18.90 8.72 -6.58
N ILE A 58 -19.88 9.61 -6.32
CA ILE A 58 -21.16 9.60 -7.03
C ILE A 58 -20.95 9.81 -8.53
N SER A 59 -20.13 10.79 -8.93
CA SER A 59 -19.88 11.07 -10.34
C SER A 59 -19.20 9.89 -11.05
N ASN A 60 -18.24 9.26 -10.37
CA ASN A 60 -17.59 8.05 -10.88
C ASN A 60 -18.58 6.89 -11.05
N GLU A 61 -19.44 6.64 -10.06
CA GLU A 61 -20.46 5.59 -10.14
C GLU A 61 -21.56 5.89 -11.16
N LEU A 62 -21.89 7.16 -11.42
CA LEU A 62 -22.80 7.51 -12.50
C LEU A 62 -22.22 7.17 -13.88
N VAL A 63 -20.92 7.43 -14.09
CA VAL A 63 -20.22 7.05 -15.32
C VAL A 63 -20.19 5.53 -15.47
N TRP A 64 -19.72 4.81 -14.46
CA TRP A 64 -19.55 3.36 -14.55
C TRP A 64 -20.87 2.58 -14.46
N GLY A 65 -21.86 3.13 -13.75
CA GLY A 65 -23.24 2.67 -13.79
C GLY A 65 -23.85 2.87 -15.18
N GLY A 66 -23.71 4.06 -15.77
CA GLY A 66 -24.12 4.33 -17.14
C GLY A 66 -23.49 3.35 -18.13
N THR A 67 -22.17 3.14 -18.06
CA THR A 67 -21.46 2.15 -18.89
C THR A 67 -22.01 0.73 -18.69
N ALA A 68 -22.33 0.34 -17.45
CA ALA A 68 -22.91 -0.96 -17.16
C ALA A 68 -24.31 -1.16 -17.78
N PHE A 69 -25.12 -0.09 -17.83
CA PHE A 69 -26.45 -0.12 -18.46
C PHE A 69 -26.39 -0.05 -19.99
N LEU A 70 -25.42 0.68 -20.55
CA LEU A 70 -25.31 0.93 -21.99
C LEU A 70 -24.52 -0.15 -22.75
N TRP A 71 -23.60 -0.85 -22.09
CA TRP A 71 -22.71 -1.81 -22.76
C TRP A 71 -22.90 -3.24 -22.26
N ARG A 72 -22.42 -3.56 -21.05
CA ARG A 72 -22.48 -4.90 -20.46
C ARG A 72 -22.34 -4.83 -18.95
N PHE A 73 -23.05 -5.70 -18.24
CA PHE A 73 -22.87 -5.95 -16.82
C PHE A 73 -22.47 -7.42 -16.59
N PRO A 74 -21.48 -7.73 -15.74
CA PRO A 74 -20.54 -6.81 -15.09
C PRO A 74 -19.56 -6.14 -16.07
N VAL A 75 -19.13 -4.92 -15.75
CA VAL A 75 -18.15 -4.17 -16.58
C VAL A 75 -16.74 -4.67 -16.26
N PRO A 76 -15.97 -5.17 -17.25
CA PRO A 76 -14.67 -5.75 -17.00
C PRO A 76 -13.65 -4.72 -16.55
N TYR A 77 -12.82 -5.08 -15.56
CA TYR A 77 -11.74 -4.24 -15.04
C TYR A 77 -12.20 -2.86 -14.52
N ARG A 78 -13.45 -2.73 -14.07
CA ARG A 78 -14.03 -1.44 -13.67
C ARG A 78 -13.25 -0.73 -12.56
N GLU A 79 -12.73 -1.43 -11.55
CA GLU A 79 -11.88 -0.77 -10.52
C GLU A 79 -10.56 -0.19 -11.10
N LEU A 80 -9.93 -0.91 -12.03
CA LEU A 80 -8.69 -0.47 -12.68
C LEU A 80 -8.95 0.71 -13.62
N LEU A 81 -9.92 0.57 -14.52
CA LEU A 81 -10.26 1.60 -15.49
C LEU A 81 -10.98 2.80 -14.86
N GLY A 82 -11.65 2.58 -13.72
CA GLY A 82 -12.34 3.61 -12.97
C GLY A 82 -11.43 4.47 -12.10
N THR A 83 -10.21 4.02 -11.81
CA THR A 83 -9.27 4.82 -11.03
C THR A 83 -8.89 6.13 -11.74
N PRO A 84 -8.53 6.15 -13.04
CA PRO A 84 -8.32 7.40 -13.78
C PRO A 84 -9.54 8.34 -13.79
N THR A 85 -10.75 7.82 -13.98
CA THR A 85 -11.97 8.66 -13.98
C THR A 85 -12.24 9.24 -12.60
N TRP A 86 -12.06 8.43 -11.55
CA TRP A 86 -12.16 8.86 -10.17
C TRP A 86 -11.14 9.96 -9.84
N MET A 87 -9.87 9.80 -10.25
CA MET A 87 -8.84 10.82 -10.07
C MET A 87 -9.17 12.11 -10.85
N GLY A 88 -9.73 11.98 -12.05
CA GLY A 88 -10.19 13.12 -12.86
C GLY A 88 -11.29 13.92 -12.17
N PHE A 89 -12.34 13.25 -11.67
CA PHE A 89 -13.39 13.90 -10.89
C PHE A 89 -12.87 14.50 -9.59
N MET A 90 -11.96 13.80 -8.90
CA MET A 90 -11.32 14.30 -7.69
C MET A 90 -10.60 15.61 -7.98
N ALA A 91 -9.79 15.67 -9.04
CA ALA A 91 -9.08 16.87 -9.46
C ALA A 91 -10.05 17.99 -9.87
N LEU A 92 -11.10 17.67 -10.63
CA LEU A 92 -12.12 18.63 -11.06
C LEU A 92 -12.80 19.29 -9.85
N PHE A 93 -13.32 18.51 -8.91
CA PHE A 93 -14.01 19.06 -7.73
C PHE A 93 -13.06 19.83 -6.82
N HIS A 94 -11.80 19.40 -6.68
CA HIS A 94 -10.78 20.20 -6.00
C HIS A 94 -10.58 21.56 -6.70
N VAL A 95 -10.48 21.61 -8.03
CA VAL A 95 -10.35 22.88 -8.78
C VAL A 95 -11.60 23.75 -8.61
N LEU A 96 -12.80 23.17 -8.60
CA LEU A 96 -14.05 23.91 -8.44
C LEU A 96 -14.21 24.53 -7.05
N PHE A 97 -13.89 23.80 -5.98
CA PHE A 97 -14.13 24.24 -4.60
C PHE A 97 -12.91 24.87 -3.91
N LEU A 98 -11.69 24.57 -4.37
CA LEU A 98 -10.43 24.93 -3.70
C LEU A 98 -9.40 25.54 -4.66
N ARG A 99 -9.85 26.19 -5.73
CA ARG A 99 -8.99 26.79 -6.76
C ARG A 99 -7.84 27.61 -6.17
N SER A 100 -8.15 28.51 -5.23
CA SER A 100 -7.17 29.42 -4.62
C SER A 100 -6.07 28.67 -3.85
N VAL A 101 -6.44 27.63 -3.11
CA VAL A 101 -5.51 26.76 -2.37
C VAL A 101 -4.62 25.99 -3.34
N ILE A 102 -5.20 25.46 -4.42
CA ILE A 102 -4.48 24.68 -5.42
C ILE A 102 -3.48 25.55 -6.17
N THR A 103 -3.88 26.74 -6.62
CA THR A 103 -2.98 27.64 -7.33
C THR A 103 -1.82 28.09 -6.46
N ALA A 104 -2.07 28.32 -5.16
CA ALA A 104 -1.03 28.74 -4.23
C ALA A 104 -0.01 27.61 -3.91
N ARG A 105 -0.43 26.34 -4.00
CA ARG A 105 0.39 25.17 -3.61
C ARG A 105 0.65 24.19 -4.76
N TRP A 106 0.49 24.62 -6.01
CA TRP A 106 0.47 23.73 -7.19
C TRP A 106 1.73 22.87 -7.32
N SER A 107 2.92 23.41 -7.04
CA SER A 107 4.19 22.68 -7.12
C SER A 107 4.22 21.47 -6.16
N LYS A 108 3.85 21.68 -4.89
CA LYS A 108 3.78 20.61 -3.88
C LYS A 108 2.67 19.61 -4.20
N LEU A 109 1.47 20.11 -4.55
CA LEU A 109 0.32 19.26 -4.88
C LEU A 109 0.57 18.39 -6.11
N ARG A 110 1.19 18.92 -7.17
CA ARG A 110 1.55 18.16 -8.36
C ARG A 110 2.44 16.98 -7.99
N LEU A 111 3.46 17.20 -7.18
CA LEU A 111 4.35 16.12 -6.74
C LEU A 111 3.61 15.09 -5.86
N SER A 112 2.73 15.51 -4.96
CA SER A 112 1.88 14.59 -4.19
C SER A 112 0.94 13.74 -5.09
N LEU A 113 0.43 14.32 -6.19
CA LEU A 113 -0.36 13.59 -7.18
C LEU A 113 0.48 12.56 -7.96
N LEU A 114 1.74 12.86 -8.28
CA LEU A 114 2.65 11.87 -8.89
C LEU A 114 2.96 10.71 -7.94
N ILE A 115 3.18 11.00 -6.66
CA ILE A 115 3.36 9.97 -5.62
C ILE A 115 2.11 9.10 -5.55
N ALA A 116 0.92 9.70 -5.47
CA ALA A 116 -0.36 9.00 -5.48
C ALA A 116 -0.55 8.12 -6.73
N ALA A 117 -0.25 8.64 -7.92
CA ALA A 117 -0.35 7.86 -9.16
C ALA A 117 0.58 6.63 -9.13
N THR A 118 1.80 6.82 -8.64
CA THR A 118 2.77 5.73 -8.46
C THR A 118 2.27 4.70 -7.44
N GLN A 119 1.62 5.13 -6.35
CA GLN A 119 1.00 4.27 -5.35
C GLN A 119 -0.11 3.38 -5.96
N PHE A 120 -0.98 3.96 -6.78
CA PHE A 120 -1.99 3.18 -7.50
C PHE A 120 -1.36 2.19 -8.49
N THR A 121 -0.30 2.61 -9.20
CA THR A 121 0.44 1.70 -10.09
C THR A 121 1.01 0.52 -9.34
N VAL A 122 1.63 0.74 -8.16
CA VAL A 122 2.11 -0.33 -7.27
C VAL A 122 0.98 -1.32 -6.98
N LEU A 123 -0.15 -0.83 -6.47
CA LEU A 123 -1.27 -1.68 -6.08
C LEU A 123 -1.76 -2.55 -7.24
N PHE A 124 -2.01 -1.95 -8.41
CA PHE A 124 -2.52 -2.69 -9.57
C PHE A 124 -1.48 -3.63 -10.19
N SER A 125 -0.19 -3.26 -10.21
CA SER A 125 0.88 -4.14 -10.70
C SER A 125 0.98 -5.41 -9.85
N PHE A 126 0.98 -5.30 -8.53
CA PHE A 126 1.06 -6.46 -7.65
C PHE A 126 -0.22 -7.31 -7.72
N ILE A 127 -1.41 -6.71 -7.82
CA ILE A 127 -2.64 -7.47 -8.02
C ILE A 127 -2.63 -8.24 -9.35
N ALA A 128 -2.20 -7.60 -10.44
CA ALA A 128 -2.08 -8.24 -11.74
C ALA A 128 -1.09 -9.41 -11.69
N LEU A 129 0.03 -9.24 -10.98
CA LEU A 129 1.04 -10.27 -10.83
C LEU A 129 0.54 -11.44 -9.97
N SER A 130 -0.15 -11.17 -8.85
CA SER A 130 -0.82 -12.19 -8.03
C SER A 130 -1.78 -13.02 -8.86
N LEU A 131 -2.57 -12.37 -9.71
CA LEU A 131 -3.51 -13.05 -10.61
C LEU A 131 -2.79 -13.90 -11.67
N ALA A 132 -1.68 -13.39 -12.21
CA ALA A 132 -0.85 -14.13 -13.17
C ALA A 132 -0.23 -15.38 -12.52
N VAL A 133 0.30 -15.27 -11.30
CA VAL A 133 0.86 -16.41 -10.54
C VAL A 133 -0.21 -17.46 -10.26
N ALA A 134 -1.41 -17.02 -9.84
CA ALA A 134 -2.53 -17.91 -9.57
C ALA A 134 -3.00 -18.68 -10.82
N ARG A 135 -2.81 -18.12 -12.03
CA ARG A 135 -3.16 -18.77 -13.31
C ARG A 135 -2.00 -19.49 -14.01
N ALA A 136 -0.78 -19.37 -13.51
CA ALA A 136 0.38 -19.95 -14.17
C ALA A 136 0.30 -21.49 -14.17
N ALA A 137 0.33 -22.08 -15.37
CA ALA A 137 0.23 -23.53 -15.54
C ALA A 137 1.50 -24.28 -15.10
N SER A 138 2.68 -23.68 -15.25
CA SER A 138 3.97 -24.30 -14.93
C SER A 138 4.69 -23.62 -13.75
N THR A 139 5.46 -24.41 -13.00
CA THR A 139 6.30 -23.92 -11.89
C THR A 139 7.37 -22.93 -12.38
N ALA A 140 7.94 -23.15 -13.57
CA ALA A 140 8.93 -22.25 -14.16
C ALA A 140 8.36 -20.83 -14.41
N VAL A 141 7.10 -20.74 -14.88
CA VAL A 141 6.43 -19.44 -15.06
C VAL A 141 6.14 -18.79 -13.71
N GLN A 142 5.73 -19.55 -12.69
CA GLN A 142 5.55 -19.00 -11.34
C GLN A 142 6.85 -18.40 -10.78
N ILE A 143 7.97 -19.11 -10.91
CA ILE A 143 9.29 -18.61 -10.50
C ILE A 143 9.63 -17.32 -11.27
N GLY A 144 9.45 -17.31 -12.59
CA GLY A 144 9.69 -16.12 -13.41
C GLY A 144 8.87 -14.90 -12.96
N LEU A 145 7.59 -15.09 -12.64
CA LEU A 145 6.71 -14.02 -12.17
C LEU A 145 7.12 -13.50 -10.78
N VAL A 146 7.53 -14.38 -9.86
CA VAL A 146 8.07 -13.97 -8.55
C VAL A 146 9.34 -13.14 -8.71
N SER A 147 10.25 -13.54 -9.61
CA SER A 147 11.45 -12.75 -9.91
C SER A 147 11.12 -11.37 -10.50
N VAL A 148 10.12 -11.30 -11.39
CA VAL A 148 9.62 -10.02 -11.92
C VAL A 148 9.04 -9.16 -10.79
N ALA A 149 8.35 -9.75 -9.80
CA ALA A 149 7.81 -9.05 -8.64
C ALA A 149 8.91 -8.30 -7.88
N ALA A 150 10.03 -8.98 -7.60
CA ALA A 150 11.15 -8.40 -6.89
C ALA A 150 11.74 -7.21 -7.65
N VAL A 151 11.92 -7.32 -8.97
CA VAL A 151 12.40 -6.22 -9.82
C VAL A 151 11.42 -5.04 -9.81
N VAL A 152 10.12 -5.32 -9.96
CA VAL A 152 9.07 -4.30 -9.90
C VAL A 152 9.05 -3.61 -8.54
N LYS A 153 9.19 -4.34 -7.43
CA LYS A 153 9.30 -3.83 -6.05
C LYS A 153 10.42 -2.79 -5.98
N VAL A 154 11.64 -3.17 -6.39
CA VAL A 154 12.84 -2.30 -6.33
C VAL A 154 12.70 -1.04 -7.20
N VAL A 155 12.21 -1.19 -8.45
CA VAL A 155 12.03 -0.05 -9.37
C VAL A 155 11.01 0.95 -8.81
N LEU A 156 9.89 0.47 -8.26
CA LEU A 156 8.85 1.33 -7.71
C LEU A 156 9.30 1.99 -6.40
N LYS A 157 10.04 1.28 -5.52
CA LYS A 157 10.70 1.87 -4.34
C LYS A 157 11.61 3.03 -4.76
N ARG A 158 12.47 2.82 -5.77
CA ARG A 158 13.39 3.85 -6.27
C ARG A 158 12.66 5.08 -6.82
N LYS A 159 11.57 4.88 -7.57
CA LYS A 159 10.76 6.00 -8.12
C LYS A 159 10.05 6.79 -7.03
N LEU A 160 9.41 6.09 -6.09
CA LEU A 160 8.76 6.73 -4.95
C LEU A 160 9.75 7.51 -4.09
N TRP A 161 10.95 6.96 -3.87
CA TRP A 161 12.02 7.65 -3.18
C TRP A 161 12.49 8.91 -3.91
N GLU A 162 12.66 8.86 -5.23
CA GLU A 162 13.03 10.03 -6.03
C GLU A 162 11.99 11.16 -5.89
N PHE A 163 10.71 10.81 -5.78
CA PHE A 163 9.64 11.79 -5.54
C PHE A 163 9.58 12.27 -4.09
N ALA A 164 9.72 11.37 -3.12
CA ALA A 164 9.72 11.71 -1.70
C ALA A 164 10.84 12.69 -1.36
N ARG A 165 12.05 12.49 -1.90
CA ARG A 165 13.18 13.41 -1.69
C ARG A 165 12.96 14.83 -2.18
N ARG A 166 12.03 15.04 -3.11
CA ARG A 166 11.67 16.39 -3.58
C ARG A 166 10.67 17.08 -2.66
N GLN A 167 10.25 16.43 -1.57
CA GLN A 167 9.43 16.98 -0.49
C GLN A 167 10.10 16.77 0.87
N ASP A 168 10.65 17.84 1.43
CA ASP A 168 11.36 17.81 2.73
C ASP A 168 10.50 17.34 3.91
N ASP A 169 9.17 17.38 3.77
CA ASP A 169 8.21 17.15 4.86
C ASP A 169 7.50 15.77 4.81
N LEU A 170 7.89 14.88 3.88
CA LEU A 170 7.27 13.56 3.70
C LEU A 170 8.22 12.43 4.12
N SER A 171 7.84 11.65 5.14
CA SER A 171 8.62 10.46 5.51
C SER A 171 8.70 9.47 4.34
N THR A 172 9.92 9.01 4.08
CA THR A 172 10.23 7.98 3.09
C THR A 172 9.48 6.68 3.41
N ASP A 173 9.39 6.32 4.68
CA ASP A 173 8.77 5.10 5.21
C ASP A 173 7.29 5.07 4.87
N VAL A 174 6.63 6.19 5.11
CA VAL A 174 5.22 6.38 4.77
C VAL A 174 5.02 6.28 3.27
N THR A 175 5.96 6.77 2.46
CA THR A 175 5.85 6.72 1.01
C THR A 175 6.07 5.30 0.48
N ILE A 176 7.07 4.58 0.96
CA ILE A 176 7.39 3.22 0.51
C ILE A 176 6.42 2.17 1.09
N CYS A 177 5.75 2.48 2.20
CA CYS A 177 4.74 1.67 2.89
C CYS A 177 3.83 0.83 1.97
N LEU A 178 3.22 1.43 0.94
CA LEU A 178 2.29 0.70 0.07
C LEU A 178 3.00 -0.35 -0.81
N VAL A 179 4.28 -0.14 -1.15
CA VAL A 179 5.09 -1.12 -1.87
C VAL A 179 5.37 -2.33 -0.99
N GLU A 180 5.70 -2.12 0.28
CA GLU A 180 5.87 -3.23 1.24
C GLU A 180 4.54 -3.96 1.47
N PHE A 181 3.43 -3.23 1.61
CA PHE A 181 2.09 -3.82 1.70
C PHE A 181 1.78 -4.72 0.52
N ALA A 182 1.91 -4.17 -0.69
CA ALA A 182 1.58 -4.89 -1.91
C ALA A 182 2.52 -6.09 -2.14
N GLY A 183 3.81 -5.94 -1.80
CA GLY A 183 4.80 -7.02 -1.86
C GLY A 183 4.49 -8.15 -0.88
N SER A 184 4.22 -7.83 0.38
CA SER A 184 3.87 -8.79 1.44
C SER A 184 2.61 -9.59 1.07
N LEU A 185 1.55 -8.89 0.62
CA LEU A 185 0.31 -9.53 0.16
C LEU A 185 0.56 -10.47 -1.04
N PHE A 186 1.38 -10.03 -2.00
CA PHE A 186 1.75 -10.84 -3.15
C PHE A 186 2.50 -12.12 -2.74
N GLN A 187 3.43 -12.01 -1.81
CA GLN A 187 4.18 -13.15 -1.29
C GLN A 187 3.27 -14.17 -0.60
N THR A 188 2.34 -13.71 0.24
CA THR A 188 1.34 -14.60 0.87
C THR A 188 0.52 -15.35 -0.18
N VAL A 189 0.08 -14.68 -1.24
CA VAL A 189 -0.63 -15.34 -2.36
C VAL A 189 0.26 -16.36 -3.08
N CYS A 190 1.54 -16.05 -3.29
CA CYS A 190 2.47 -16.96 -3.95
C CYS A 190 2.74 -18.21 -3.11
N LEU A 191 2.90 -18.07 -1.80
CA LEU A 191 3.06 -19.18 -0.87
C LEU A 191 1.81 -20.06 -0.83
N GLN A 192 0.61 -19.46 -0.78
CA GLN A 192 -0.65 -20.19 -0.82
C GLN A 192 -0.84 -20.97 -2.14
N ARG A 193 -0.44 -20.39 -3.27
CA ARG A 193 -0.61 -20.99 -4.62
C ARG A 193 0.61 -21.80 -5.08
N ALA A 194 1.60 -22.00 -4.21
CA ALA A 194 2.80 -22.74 -4.55
C ALA A 194 2.44 -24.21 -4.84
N LYS A 195 2.75 -24.67 -6.06
CA LYS A 195 2.45 -26.05 -6.50
C LYS A 195 3.35 -27.12 -5.86
N SER A 196 4.39 -26.71 -5.14
CA SER A 196 5.39 -27.60 -4.56
C SER A 196 6.00 -26.94 -3.33
N SER A 197 6.32 -27.74 -2.31
CA SER A 197 7.05 -27.30 -1.12
C SER A 197 8.41 -26.69 -1.46
N THR A 198 9.05 -27.14 -2.55
CA THR A 198 10.32 -26.55 -3.03
C THR A 198 10.13 -25.12 -3.51
N LEU A 199 9.02 -24.82 -4.20
CA LEU A 199 8.72 -23.45 -4.64
C LEU A 199 8.44 -22.53 -3.45
N ALA A 200 7.65 -23.01 -2.48
CA ALA A 200 7.39 -22.25 -1.26
C ALA A 200 8.68 -21.95 -0.49
N ALA A 201 9.57 -22.94 -0.37
CA ALA A 201 10.89 -22.76 0.24
C ALA A 201 11.76 -21.74 -0.54
N LEU A 202 11.77 -21.81 -1.87
CA LEU A 202 12.51 -20.84 -2.70
C LEU A 202 11.98 -19.41 -2.56
N ILE A 203 10.66 -19.23 -2.47
CA ILE A 203 10.05 -17.91 -2.24
C ILE A 203 10.47 -17.38 -0.87
N ALA A 204 10.36 -18.20 0.20
CA ALA A 204 10.75 -17.80 1.55
C ALA A 204 12.26 -17.48 1.65
N VAL A 205 13.13 -18.31 1.05
CA VAL A 205 14.58 -18.05 1.04
C VAL A 205 14.90 -16.81 0.21
N GLY A 206 14.26 -16.62 -0.94
CA GLY A 206 14.45 -15.44 -1.78
C GLY A 206 14.08 -14.15 -1.06
N ASP A 207 13.03 -14.19 -0.25
CA ASP A 207 12.60 -13.06 0.56
C ASP A 207 13.58 -12.74 1.68
N VAL A 208 14.06 -13.75 2.43
CA VAL A 208 15.13 -13.55 3.43
C VAL A 208 16.39 -12.99 2.78
N LEU A 209 16.79 -13.49 1.61
CA LEU A 209 17.92 -12.95 0.87
C LEU A 209 17.68 -11.50 0.44
N GLN A 210 16.47 -11.18 -0.01
CA GLN A 210 16.10 -9.81 -0.35
C GLN A 210 16.16 -8.90 0.89
N ALA A 211 15.62 -9.31 2.03
CA ALA A 211 15.71 -8.58 3.28
C ALA A 211 17.17 -8.36 3.69
N ILE A 212 18.02 -9.38 3.63
CA ILE A 212 19.47 -9.26 3.90
C ILE A 212 20.12 -8.26 2.94
N VAL A 213 19.79 -8.30 1.65
CA VAL A 213 20.33 -7.35 0.66
C VAL A 213 19.83 -5.93 0.93
N GLU A 214 18.55 -5.75 1.28
CA GLU A 214 18.00 -4.45 1.67
C GLU A 214 18.73 -3.92 2.90
N VAL A 215 18.85 -4.70 3.98
CA VAL A 215 19.60 -4.35 5.19
C VAL A 215 21.06 -4.04 4.87
N TRP A 216 21.74 -4.86 4.06
CA TRP A 216 23.12 -4.62 3.66
C TRP A 216 23.26 -3.33 2.85
N MET A 217 22.31 -3.02 1.96
CA MET A 217 22.29 -1.75 1.23
C MET A 217 22.11 -0.56 2.17
N TYR A 218 21.18 -0.65 3.14
CA TYR A 218 20.98 0.38 4.17
C TYR A 218 22.22 0.59 5.05
N LEU A 219 22.93 -0.50 5.38
CA LEU A 219 24.13 -0.45 6.23
C LEU A 219 25.40 -0.03 5.48
N SER A 220 25.52 -0.37 4.18
CA SER A 220 26.74 -0.17 3.39
C SER A 220 26.76 1.12 2.57
N HIS A 221 25.60 1.69 2.20
CA HIS A 221 25.51 2.86 1.34
C HIS A 221 24.44 3.85 1.83
N ASN A 222 24.70 5.15 1.62
CA ASN A 222 23.79 6.30 1.82
C ASN A 222 22.54 6.27 0.91
N PHE A 223 21.95 5.10 0.67
CA PHE A 223 20.78 4.96 -0.18
C PHE A 223 19.56 4.74 0.69
N ILE A 224 18.50 5.49 0.36
CA ILE A 224 17.17 5.60 1.01
C ILE A 224 17.01 6.82 1.92
N VAL A 225 18.12 7.42 2.36
CA VAL A 225 18.12 8.74 2.97
C VAL A 225 19.40 9.43 2.51
N ASP A 226 19.32 10.62 1.92
CA ASP A 226 20.54 11.34 1.57
C ASP A 226 21.17 11.82 2.88
N GLY A 227 22.14 11.06 3.36
CA GLY A 227 22.85 11.34 4.59
C GLY A 227 23.38 12.77 4.60
N ARG A 228 23.74 13.34 3.46
CA ARG A 228 24.29 14.70 3.39
C ARG A 228 23.29 15.80 3.77
N GLN A 229 22.07 15.77 3.25
CA GLN A 229 21.03 16.77 3.60
C GLN A 229 20.43 16.54 5.00
N THR A 230 20.26 15.28 5.39
CA THR A 230 19.74 14.93 6.72
C THR A 230 20.78 15.22 7.79
N MET A 231 22.07 14.95 7.51
CA MET A 231 23.20 15.34 8.34
C MET A 231 23.35 16.85 8.39
N GLU A 232 23.19 17.59 7.28
CA GLU A 232 23.19 19.07 7.31
C GLU A 232 22.02 19.66 8.09
N THR A 233 20.84 19.03 8.05
CA THR A 233 19.66 19.49 8.80
C THR A 233 19.78 19.10 10.27
N ALA A 234 20.30 17.91 10.55
CA ALA A 234 20.65 17.43 11.87
C ALA A 234 21.74 18.29 12.50
N THR A 235 22.82 18.58 11.78
CA THR A 235 23.88 19.47 12.24
C THR A 235 23.33 20.87 12.40
N LYS A 236 22.44 21.39 11.54
CA LYS A 236 21.82 22.70 11.79
C LYS A 236 20.92 22.72 13.01
N ILE A 237 20.14 21.66 13.26
CA ILE A 237 19.26 21.55 14.44
C ILE A 237 20.13 21.40 15.70
N VAL A 238 21.15 20.55 15.66
CA VAL A 238 22.14 20.35 16.71
C VAL A 238 22.95 21.63 16.94
N GLU A 239 23.49 22.28 15.91
CA GLU A 239 24.20 23.56 15.98
C GLU A 239 23.30 24.67 16.56
N SER A 240 22.02 24.71 16.15
CA SER A 240 21.05 25.66 16.70
C SER A 240 20.69 25.38 18.16
N ALA A 241 20.95 24.15 18.64
CA ALA A 241 20.70 23.72 20.02
C ALA A 241 21.97 23.65 20.91
N LEU A 242 23.16 23.47 20.32
CA LEU A 242 24.44 23.20 21.03
C LEU A 242 25.46 24.33 21.00
N PHE A 243 25.25 25.41 20.23
CA PHE A 243 26.04 26.64 20.40
C PHE A 243 25.10 27.81 20.78
N PRO A 244 25.35 28.48 21.92
CA PRO A 244 26.63 29.12 22.17
C PRO A 244 27.53 28.31 23.12
N ALA A 245 28.58 27.74 22.52
CA ALA A 245 29.80 27.22 23.14
C ALA A 245 29.71 25.96 24.04
N GLU A 246 29.74 24.74 23.46
CA GLU A 246 30.51 23.59 23.99
C GLU A 246 30.70 22.47 22.91
N PRO A 247 31.59 21.46 23.08
CA PRO A 247 32.37 20.88 21.97
C PRO A 247 31.59 19.96 21.03
N GLU A 248 31.89 20.04 19.71
CA GLU A 248 31.36 19.20 18.63
C GLU A 248 31.50 17.68 18.91
N ASP A 249 30.39 16.97 19.16
CA ASP A 249 30.34 15.51 18.99
C ASP A 249 30.30 15.19 17.49
N LYS A 250 31.48 14.95 16.90
CA LYS A 250 31.65 14.57 15.49
C LYS A 250 30.88 13.31 15.08
N ASP A 251 30.41 12.51 16.04
CA ASP A 251 29.64 11.29 15.78
C ASP A 251 28.12 11.50 15.86
N ALA A 252 27.62 12.67 16.25
CA ALA A 252 26.19 12.91 16.42
C ALA A 252 25.39 12.79 15.10
N ALA A 253 25.97 13.31 14.02
CA ALA A 253 25.31 13.38 12.73
C ALA A 253 25.21 12.00 12.02
N PRO A 254 26.27 11.16 12.02
CA PRO A 254 26.17 9.74 11.63
C PRO A 254 25.18 8.92 12.48
N LYS A 255 25.11 9.18 13.79
CA LYS A 255 24.17 8.49 14.70
C LYS A 255 22.71 8.80 14.33
N LEU A 256 22.37 10.06 14.05
CA LEU A 256 21.00 10.44 13.68
C LEU A 256 20.58 9.84 12.33
N PHE A 257 21.49 9.85 11.36
CA PHE A 257 21.26 9.22 10.05
C PHE A 257 20.91 7.73 10.18
N LEU A 258 21.66 7.02 11.01
CA LEU A 258 21.41 5.60 11.23
C LEU A 258 20.08 5.36 11.95
N VAL A 259 19.75 6.19 12.94
CA VAL A 259 18.46 6.13 13.63
C VAL A 259 17.29 6.27 12.65
N PHE A 260 17.39 7.19 11.69
CA PHE A 260 16.35 7.37 10.66
C PHE A 260 16.33 6.21 9.66
N SER A 261 17.48 5.65 9.27
CA SER A 261 17.51 4.42 8.45
C SER A 261 16.87 3.23 9.17
N CYS A 262 17.08 3.11 10.49
CA CYS A 262 16.43 2.10 11.31
C CYS A 262 14.92 2.34 11.44
N GLU A 263 14.44 3.58 11.43
CA GLU A 263 13.01 3.91 11.43
C GLU A 263 12.30 3.33 10.20
N VAL A 264 12.86 3.57 9.01
CA VAL A 264 12.33 3.04 7.73
C VAL A 264 12.21 1.51 7.77
N LEU A 265 13.29 0.89 8.22
CA LEU A 265 13.46 -0.56 8.17
C LEU A 265 12.60 -1.26 9.23
N LEU A 266 12.56 -0.74 10.46
CA LEU A 266 11.66 -1.25 11.50
C LEU A 266 10.19 -1.12 11.07
N PHE A 267 9.83 -0.05 10.37
CA PHE A 267 8.48 0.13 9.88
C PHE A 267 8.15 -0.92 8.82
N ALA A 268 9.02 -1.15 7.84
CA ALA A 268 8.85 -2.18 6.82
C ALA A 268 8.68 -3.59 7.43
N GLU A 269 9.56 -3.96 8.36
CA GLU A 269 9.52 -5.25 9.06
C GLU A 269 8.23 -5.39 9.89
N SER A 270 7.81 -4.33 10.60
CA SER A 270 6.56 -4.37 11.39
C SER A 270 5.32 -4.60 10.51
N VAL A 271 5.38 -4.09 9.29
CA VAL A 271 4.34 -4.20 8.29
C VAL A 271 4.31 -5.60 7.70
N GLU A 272 5.47 -6.18 7.37
CA GLU A 272 5.59 -7.53 6.83
C GLU A 272 5.18 -8.61 7.86
N VAL A 273 5.28 -8.31 9.17
CA VAL A 273 4.69 -9.14 10.24
C VAL A 273 3.15 -9.07 10.27
N MET A 274 2.57 -7.88 10.15
CA MET A 274 1.13 -7.67 10.42
C MET A 274 0.25 -7.97 9.20
N LEU A 275 0.71 -7.66 7.99
CA LEU A 275 -0.07 -7.72 6.77
C LEU A 275 -0.52 -9.13 6.36
N PRO A 276 0.32 -10.18 6.43
CA PRO A 276 -0.10 -11.55 6.12
C PRO A 276 -1.23 -12.02 7.05
N LEU A 277 -1.15 -11.70 8.35
CA LEU A 277 -2.19 -12.02 9.33
C LEU A 277 -3.48 -11.28 9.04
N LEU A 278 -3.39 -9.97 8.76
CA LEU A 278 -4.56 -9.17 8.42
C LEU A 278 -5.24 -9.67 7.15
N TYR A 279 -4.45 -10.01 6.12
CA TYR A 279 -4.96 -10.59 4.89
C TYR A 279 -5.66 -11.92 5.12
N ALA A 280 -5.02 -12.85 5.83
CA ALA A 280 -5.61 -14.14 6.13
C ALA A 280 -6.91 -13.98 6.94
N ALA A 281 -6.93 -13.09 7.95
CA ALA A 281 -8.15 -12.80 8.71
C ALA A 281 -9.27 -12.23 7.84
N VAL A 282 -8.97 -11.29 6.93
CA VAL A 282 -9.95 -10.73 6.00
C VAL A 282 -10.50 -11.80 5.06
N ILE A 283 -9.65 -12.66 4.48
CA ILE A 283 -10.07 -13.74 3.58
C ILE A 283 -10.91 -14.79 4.32
N THR A 284 -10.50 -15.20 5.53
CA THR A 284 -11.28 -16.11 6.37
C THR A 284 -12.64 -15.51 6.73
N ALA A 285 -12.69 -14.24 7.11
CA ALA A 285 -13.95 -13.55 7.39
C ALA A 285 -14.85 -13.52 6.15
N LEU A 286 -14.30 -13.23 4.97
CA LEU A 286 -15.05 -13.27 3.70
C LEU A 286 -15.60 -14.65 3.39
N TRP A 287 -14.87 -15.72 3.71
CA TRP A 287 -15.28 -17.11 3.48
C TRP A 287 -16.50 -17.50 4.31
N HIS A 288 -16.60 -16.99 5.55
CA HIS A 288 -17.77 -17.22 6.40
C HIS A 288 -19.00 -16.38 6.04
N LEU A 289 -18.85 -15.35 5.19
CA LEU A 289 -19.98 -14.51 4.81
C LEU A 289 -20.86 -15.19 3.75
N PRO A 290 -22.19 -15.00 3.79
CA PRO A 290 -23.11 -15.60 2.81
C PRO A 290 -22.89 -15.10 1.37
N ASN A 291 -22.13 -14.00 1.21
CA ASN A 291 -21.75 -13.46 -0.10
C ASN A 291 -20.48 -14.08 -0.68
N ALA A 292 -19.82 -15.03 0.01
CA ALA A 292 -18.58 -15.67 -0.44
C ALA A 292 -18.67 -16.24 -1.86
N ARG A 293 -19.85 -16.79 -2.23
CA ARG A 293 -20.14 -17.32 -3.57
C ARG A 293 -19.97 -16.32 -4.72
N PHE A 294 -20.01 -15.03 -4.42
CA PHE A 294 -19.83 -13.95 -5.40
C PHE A 294 -18.43 -13.31 -5.34
N SER A 295 -17.49 -13.90 -4.60
CA SER A 295 -16.10 -13.44 -4.51
C SER A 295 -15.17 -14.33 -5.33
N LEU A 296 -14.52 -13.81 -6.36
CA LEU A 296 -13.51 -14.49 -7.18
C LEU A 296 -12.31 -14.99 -6.37
N ILE A 297 -12.00 -14.37 -5.23
CA ILE A 297 -10.87 -14.80 -4.38
C ILE A 297 -11.25 -16.03 -3.54
N VAL A 298 -12.50 -16.10 -3.08
CA VAL A 298 -12.91 -17.00 -1.99
C VAL A 298 -13.88 -18.09 -2.45
N ARG A 299 -14.61 -17.88 -3.56
CA ARG A 299 -15.65 -18.80 -4.04
C ARG A 299 -15.16 -20.23 -4.27
N ASP A 300 -13.92 -20.37 -4.74
CA ASP A 300 -13.34 -21.65 -5.11
C ASP A 300 -12.37 -22.20 -4.03
N LEU A 301 -12.39 -21.62 -2.81
CA LEU A 301 -11.54 -22.06 -1.69
C LEU A 301 -12.25 -23.09 -0.80
N THR A 302 -11.55 -24.19 -0.53
CA THR A 302 -11.95 -25.23 0.42
C THR A 302 -11.54 -24.88 1.86
N ALA A 303 -12.05 -25.63 2.85
CA ALA A 303 -11.62 -25.46 4.24
C ALA A 303 -10.11 -25.72 4.42
N ASP A 304 -9.54 -26.63 3.62
CA ASP A 304 -8.09 -26.92 3.61
C ASP A 304 -7.28 -25.77 2.99
N ASP A 305 -7.83 -25.07 2.00
CA ASP A 305 -7.21 -23.88 1.43
C ASP A 305 -7.17 -22.71 2.43
N ILE A 306 -8.19 -22.59 3.29
CA ILE A 306 -8.23 -21.58 4.35
C ILE A 306 -7.26 -21.95 5.48
N SER A 307 -7.21 -23.22 5.89
CA SER A 307 -6.28 -23.65 6.94
C SER A 307 -4.82 -23.52 6.50
N SER A 308 -4.51 -23.86 5.24
CA SER A 308 -3.18 -23.65 4.66
C SER A 308 -2.84 -22.16 4.51
N LEU A 309 -3.78 -21.30 4.09
CA LEU A 309 -3.58 -19.85 4.07
C LEU A 309 -3.21 -19.30 5.46
N LEU A 310 -3.93 -19.72 6.50
CA LEU A 310 -3.65 -19.31 7.88
C LEU A 310 -2.28 -19.81 8.33
N LEU A 311 -1.92 -21.05 8.01
CA LEU A 311 -0.62 -21.63 8.37
C LEU A 311 0.54 -20.90 7.67
N TRP A 312 0.41 -20.60 6.38
CA TRP A 312 1.41 -19.83 5.64
C TRP A 312 1.53 -18.40 6.15
N ALA A 313 0.41 -17.73 6.44
CA ALA A 313 0.42 -16.39 7.01
C ALA A 313 1.09 -16.37 8.39
N LEU A 314 0.81 -17.36 9.26
CA LEU A 314 1.47 -17.50 10.57
C LEU A 314 2.96 -17.79 10.44
N ALA A 315 3.35 -18.70 9.53
CA ALA A 315 4.74 -19.05 9.30
C ALA A 315 5.54 -17.85 8.78
N GLN A 316 5.02 -17.12 7.80
CA GLN A 316 5.64 -15.91 7.28
C GLN A 316 5.76 -14.85 8.37
N SER A 317 4.67 -14.56 9.09
CA SER A 317 4.69 -13.55 10.16
C SER A 317 5.65 -13.92 11.30
N ALA A 318 5.85 -15.21 11.57
CA ALA A 318 6.83 -15.68 12.55
C ALA A 318 8.28 -15.47 12.08
N ILE A 319 8.56 -15.66 10.79
CA ILE A 319 9.87 -15.38 10.20
C ILE A 319 10.17 -13.88 10.30
N GLU A 320 9.23 -13.04 9.87
CA GLU A 320 9.39 -11.57 9.95
C GLU A 320 9.44 -11.06 11.39
N ALA A 321 8.75 -11.73 12.32
CA ALA A 321 8.84 -11.37 13.73
C ALA A 321 10.26 -11.67 14.27
N CYS A 322 10.91 -12.71 13.78
CA CYS A 322 12.28 -13.03 14.16
C CYS A 322 13.28 -12.00 13.61
N SER A 323 13.15 -11.55 12.36
CA SER A 323 13.99 -10.48 11.80
C SER A 323 13.76 -9.15 12.51
N PHE A 324 12.50 -8.77 12.76
CA PHE A 324 12.15 -7.58 13.55
C PHE A 324 12.76 -7.62 14.96
N LEU A 325 12.65 -8.75 15.66
CA LEU A 325 13.24 -8.91 17.00
C LEU A 325 14.78 -8.89 16.96
N ALA A 326 15.40 -9.51 15.96
CA ALA A 326 16.85 -9.45 15.78
C ALA A 326 17.31 -7.99 15.58
N MET A 327 16.60 -7.23 14.75
CA MET A 327 16.88 -5.82 14.53
C MET A 327 16.63 -4.95 15.77
N ALA A 328 15.52 -5.18 16.47
CA ALA A 328 15.19 -4.47 17.70
C ALA A 328 16.23 -4.73 18.81
N THR A 329 16.70 -5.97 18.94
CA THR A 329 17.75 -6.30 19.90
C THR A 329 19.10 -5.72 19.51
N MET A 330 19.45 -5.71 18.22
CA MET A 330 20.65 -5.03 17.71
C MET A 330 20.61 -3.53 18.01
N LEU A 331 19.48 -2.86 17.74
CA LEU A 331 19.30 -1.43 17.98
C LEU A 331 19.43 -1.10 19.48
N ARG A 332 18.79 -1.90 20.34
CA ARG A 332 18.86 -1.72 21.80
C ARG A 332 20.28 -1.95 22.33
N ARG A 333 20.98 -2.98 21.85
CA ARG A 333 22.34 -3.30 22.32
C ARG A 333 23.39 -2.29 21.87
N ARG A 334 23.27 -1.76 20.65
CA ARG A 334 24.30 -0.90 20.05
C ARG A 334 24.06 0.59 20.30
N TYR A 335 22.80 1.01 20.42
CA TYR A 335 22.44 2.44 20.51
C TYR A 335 21.59 2.79 21.74
N GLY A 336 21.14 1.80 22.52
CA GLY A 336 20.30 2.04 23.69
C GLY A 336 18.88 2.50 23.38
N VAL A 337 18.48 2.55 22.10
CA VAL A 337 17.16 3.02 21.65
C VAL A 337 16.16 1.87 21.59
N SER A 338 14.94 2.13 22.05
CA SER A 338 13.82 1.19 21.96
C SER A 338 13.16 1.24 20.58
N ALA A 339 13.26 0.14 19.82
CA ALA A 339 12.59 -0.01 18.52
C ALA A 339 11.06 0.16 18.63
N VAL A 340 10.46 -0.34 19.70
CA VAL A 340 9.00 -0.24 19.95
C VAL A 340 8.59 1.23 20.12
N SER A 341 9.41 2.02 20.81
CA SER A 341 9.15 3.44 21.02
C SER A 341 9.24 4.23 19.71
N GLN A 342 10.22 3.90 18.85
CA GLN A 342 10.32 4.50 17.51
C GLN A 342 9.11 4.13 16.64
N MET A 343 8.69 2.88 16.64
CA MET A 343 7.51 2.44 15.89
C MET A 343 6.23 3.12 16.38
N ALA A 344 6.04 3.25 17.69
CA ALA A 344 4.91 3.98 18.24
C ALA A 344 4.90 5.45 17.76
N PHE A 345 6.07 6.10 17.74
CA PHE A 345 6.21 7.45 17.23
C PHE A 345 5.85 7.56 15.73
N VAL A 346 6.36 6.67 14.87
CA VAL A 346 6.02 6.65 13.43
C VAL A 346 4.52 6.49 13.23
N GLN A 347 3.93 5.53 13.93
CA GLN A 347 2.49 5.27 13.83
C GLN A 347 1.68 6.47 14.30
N GLU A 348 2.05 7.12 15.41
CA GLU A 348 1.37 8.31 15.91
C GLU A 348 1.51 9.50 14.95
N ALA A 349 2.72 9.74 14.46
CA ALA A 349 3.03 10.83 13.54
C ALA A 349 2.32 10.67 12.19
N TYR A 350 2.17 9.43 11.71
CA TYR A 350 1.70 9.12 10.35
C TYR A 350 0.41 8.30 10.28
N TRP A 351 -0.35 8.20 11.39
CA TRP A 351 -1.49 7.29 11.50
C TRP A 351 -2.53 7.45 10.39
N LYS A 352 -2.89 8.68 10.01
CA LYS A 352 -3.93 8.94 8.98
C LYS A 352 -3.49 8.42 7.62
N THR A 353 -2.21 8.57 7.29
CA THR A 353 -1.67 8.10 6.01
C THR A 353 -1.56 6.58 5.98
N ILE A 354 -1.06 5.97 7.06
CA ILE A 354 -0.94 4.51 7.17
C ILE A 354 -2.33 3.86 7.10
N GLN A 355 -3.27 4.32 7.93
CA GLN A 355 -4.64 3.81 7.95
C GLN A 355 -5.35 4.03 6.61
N GLY A 356 -5.16 5.19 5.98
CA GLY A 356 -5.75 5.47 4.67
C GLY A 356 -5.25 4.51 3.58
N LYS A 357 -3.97 4.14 3.61
CA LYS A 357 -3.37 3.18 2.68
C LYS A 357 -3.84 1.75 2.94
N ILE A 358 -3.85 1.30 4.20
CA ILE A 358 -4.35 -0.03 4.58
C ILE A 358 -5.83 -0.16 4.19
N LEU A 359 -6.68 0.76 4.66
CA LEU A 359 -8.10 0.69 4.36
C LEU A 359 -8.36 0.79 2.86
N GLY A 360 -7.66 1.68 2.16
CA GLY A 360 -7.78 1.83 0.71
C GLY A 360 -7.36 0.58 -0.06
N SER A 361 -6.22 -0.03 0.27
CA SER A 361 -5.73 -1.23 -0.41
C SER A 361 -6.67 -2.42 -0.19
N PHE A 362 -7.13 -2.65 1.04
CA PHE A 362 -8.07 -3.72 1.33
C PHE A 362 -9.43 -3.50 0.66
N LEU A 363 -9.97 -2.28 0.67
CA LEU A 363 -11.22 -1.98 -0.06
C LEU A 363 -11.07 -2.25 -1.56
N VAL A 364 -9.95 -1.86 -2.18
CA VAL A 364 -9.68 -2.14 -3.60
C VAL A 364 -9.57 -3.65 -3.85
N ILE A 365 -8.84 -4.39 -3.01
CA ILE A 365 -8.72 -5.85 -3.12
C ILE A 365 -10.10 -6.51 -3.00
N LEU A 366 -10.90 -6.10 -2.02
CA LEU A 366 -12.26 -6.62 -1.82
C LEU A 366 -13.20 -6.29 -2.98
N ASN A 367 -13.08 -5.08 -3.55
CA ASN A 367 -13.89 -4.68 -4.69
C ASN A 367 -13.50 -5.44 -5.95
N LEU A 368 -12.20 -5.62 -6.21
CA LEU A 368 -11.68 -6.45 -7.30
C LEU A 368 -12.03 -7.93 -7.14
N ALA A 369 -12.16 -8.39 -5.90
CA ALA A 369 -12.60 -9.75 -5.61
C ALA A 369 -14.06 -10.00 -6.01
N ALA A 370 -14.91 -8.99 -6.20
CA ALA A 370 -16.30 -9.22 -6.54
C ALA A 370 -16.47 -9.71 -7.99
N VAL A 371 -17.23 -10.80 -8.20
CA VAL A 371 -17.58 -11.34 -9.53
C VAL A 371 -18.24 -10.28 -10.42
N HIS A 372 -18.91 -9.30 -9.81
CA HIS A 372 -19.52 -8.15 -10.45
C HIS A 372 -18.54 -7.15 -11.11
N GLN A 373 -17.23 -7.43 -11.10
CA GLN A 373 -16.19 -6.69 -11.81
C GLN A 373 -15.78 -7.30 -13.15
N GLY A 374 -16.36 -8.45 -13.54
CA GLY A 374 -16.17 -9.10 -14.83
C GLY A 374 -14.70 -9.44 -15.14
N VAL A 375 -14.27 -10.66 -14.85
CA VAL A 375 -13.06 -11.20 -15.49
C VAL A 375 -13.49 -11.89 -16.77
N VAL A 376 -12.81 -11.62 -17.89
CA VAL A 376 -12.99 -12.40 -19.12
C VAL A 376 -12.76 -13.87 -18.75
N SER A 377 -13.84 -14.64 -18.74
CA SER A 377 -13.79 -16.10 -18.76
C SER A 377 -13.10 -16.48 -20.07
N GLY A 378 -11.78 -16.65 -20.00
CA GLY A 378 -11.02 -17.32 -21.06
C GLY A 378 -11.45 -18.78 -21.08
N GLY A 379 -12.32 -19.11 -22.03
CA GLY A 379 -12.51 -20.44 -22.61
C GLY A 379 -12.60 -21.62 -21.64
N ALA A 380 -13.81 -21.89 -21.16
CA ALA A 380 -14.23 -23.26 -20.86
C ALA A 380 -15.62 -23.45 -21.48
N GLU A 381 -15.67 -23.37 -22.81
CA GLU A 381 -16.77 -23.90 -23.62
C GLU A 381 -16.14 -24.71 -24.76
N SER A 382 -15.96 -25.99 -24.51
CA SER A 382 -16.39 -27.10 -25.37
C SER A 382 -16.29 -28.40 -24.58
#